data_AF-A0A423W8Z9-F1
#
_entry.id   AF-A0A423W8Z9-F1
#
_cell.length_a   1.000
_cell.length_b   1.000
_cell.length_c   1.000
_cell.angle_alpha   90.00
_cell.angle_beta   90.00
_cell.angle_gamma   90.00
#
_symmetry.space_group_name_H-M   'P 1'
#
loop_
_entity.id
_entity.type
_entity.pdbx_description
1 polymer ?
#
loop_
_entity_poly.entity_id
_entity_poly.type
_entity_poly.pdbx_seq_one_letter_code
_entity_poly.pdbx_strand_id
1 'polypeptide(L)'
;MVCYITILVAALIMPALATASCHLKNQLSDSDPPPKLKPELCVSQGEGSWTFAMDVHEIDVPTFNSGSPWTGLVSGNSFIIYDNDCTAKGGYSPAAEGNDCGIPFVIDEDFLPYVLTIKEINTDVGDPRFKFAYANGQYSIGENGCACKDVSHDLEAEQACKCAFPLEGEPS
;
A
#
# COMPACT_ATOMS: atom_id res chain seq x y z
N MET A 1 -63.32 27.67 19.41
CA MET A 1 -62.03 27.47 20.12
C MET A 1 -61.25 26.44 19.30
N VAL A 2 -60.34 26.90 18.44
CA VAL A 2 -59.63 26.05 17.46
C VAL A 2 -58.25 25.75 18.01
N CYS A 3 -57.98 24.48 18.29
CA CYS A 3 -56.71 24.00 18.82
C CYS A 3 -55.80 23.64 17.64
N TYR A 4 -54.77 24.44 17.37
CA TYR A 4 -53.76 24.13 16.36
C TYR A 4 -52.70 23.20 16.98
N ILE A 5 -52.65 21.97 16.49
CA ILE A 5 -51.61 21.00 16.83
C ILE A 5 -50.39 21.35 15.98
N THR A 6 -49.36 21.93 16.62
CA THR A 6 -48.07 22.18 16.00
C THR A 6 -47.35 20.84 15.81
N ILE A 7 -47.23 20.38 14.56
CA ILE A 7 -46.46 19.17 14.22
C ILE A 7 -44.97 19.57 14.22
N LEU A 8 -44.24 19.15 15.25
CA LEU A 8 -42.78 19.23 15.31
C LEU A 8 -42.19 18.13 14.41
N VAL A 9 -41.68 18.53 13.24
CA VAL A 9 -40.92 17.63 12.36
C VAL A 9 -39.50 17.55 12.92
N ALA A 10 -39.18 16.45 13.60
CA ALA A 10 -37.81 16.15 14.03
C ALA A 10 -36.98 15.76 12.80
N ALA A 11 -36.16 16.68 12.30
CA ALA A 11 -35.17 16.38 11.29
C ALA A 11 -34.05 15.53 11.92
N LEU A 12 -34.06 14.22 11.63
CA LEU A 12 -32.94 13.31 11.89
C LEU A 12 -31.79 13.71 10.97
N ILE A 13 -30.88 14.54 11.48
CA ILE A 13 -29.58 14.80 10.84
C ILE A 13 -28.77 13.51 11.02
N MET A 14 -28.72 12.67 9.99
CA MET A 14 -27.81 11.52 9.98
C MET A 14 -26.38 12.09 10.02
N PRO A 15 -25.56 11.79 11.03
CA PRO A 15 -24.16 12.16 10.97
C PRO A 15 -23.55 11.38 9.81
N ALA A 16 -23.12 12.08 8.77
CA ALA A 16 -22.21 11.51 7.79
C ALA A 16 -20.96 11.09 8.57
N LEU A 17 -20.77 9.78 8.72
CA LEU A 17 -19.51 9.23 9.22
C LEU A 17 -18.43 9.74 8.27
N ALA A 18 -17.61 10.69 8.72
CA ALA A 18 -16.41 11.06 8.02
C ALA A 18 -15.53 9.80 7.98
N THR A 19 -15.48 9.12 6.84
CA THR A 19 -14.47 8.10 6.59
C THR A 19 -13.15 8.83 6.50
N ALA A 20 -12.37 8.79 7.58
CA ALA A 20 -11.00 9.28 7.52
C ALA A 20 -10.26 8.41 6.50
N SER A 21 -9.78 9.03 5.42
CA SER A 21 -8.91 8.35 4.46
C SER A 21 -7.68 7.84 5.19
N CYS A 22 -7.33 6.57 5.02
CA CYS A 22 -6.24 5.96 5.74
C CYS A 22 -4.90 6.30 5.05
N HIS A 23 -4.37 7.49 5.34
CA HIS A 23 -3.13 7.96 4.72
C HIS A 23 -1.92 7.24 5.32
N LEU A 24 -1.17 6.53 4.47
CA LEU A 24 0.11 5.94 4.84
C LEU A 24 1.20 7.00 4.67
N LYS A 25 2.12 7.06 5.64
CA LYS A 25 3.28 7.96 5.56
C LYS A 25 4.47 7.24 4.96
N ASN A 26 5.27 7.98 4.22
CA ASN A 26 6.55 7.52 3.71
C ASN A 26 7.55 7.34 4.87
N GLN A 27 8.06 6.13 5.02
CA GLN A 27 9.01 5.75 6.06
C GLN A 27 10.44 5.58 5.53
N LEU A 28 10.66 5.81 4.23
CA LEU A 28 11.96 5.59 3.60
C LEU A 28 13.06 6.49 4.20
N SER A 29 12.72 7.75 4.50
CA SER A 29 13.63 8.73 5.14
C SER A 29 13.86 8.50 6.63
N ASP A 30 12.99 7.73 7.29
CA ASP A 30 13.05 7.49 8.74
C ASP A 30 14.01 6.34 9.09
N SER A 31 14.88 5.99 8.15
CA SER A 31 15.72 4.82 8.26
C SER A 31 17.18 5.06 7.92
N ASP A 32 18.03 4.55 8.81
CA ASP A 32 19.46 4.46 8.62
C ASP A 32 19.94 3.07 9.08
N PRO A 33 20.40 2.19 8.17
CA PRO A 33 20.54 2.41 6.72
C PRO A 33 19.22 2.27 5.94
N PRO A 34 19.16 2.77 4.69
CA PRO A 34 18.05 2.50 3.77
C PRO A 34 17.79 1.00 3.60
N PRO A 35 16.55 0.58 3.32
CA PRO A 35 16.22 -0.83 3.16
C PRO A 35 16.99 -1.43 1.98
N LYS A 36 17.42 -2.69 2.14
CA LYS A 36 18.15 -3.41 1.09
C LYS A 36 17.21 -3.68 -0.09
N LEU A 37 17.62 -3.25 -1.28
CA LEU A 37 16.88 -3.49 -2.52
C LEU A 37 16.77 -5.00 -2.81
N LYS A 38 15.53 -5.49 -2.94
CA LYS A 38 15.23 -6.83 -3.47
C LYS A 38 14.89 -6.70 -4.96
N PRO A 39 15.74 -7.19 -5.88
CA PRO A 39 15.49 -7.06 -7.33
C PRO A 39 14.17 -7.72 -7.77
N GLU A 40 13.65 -8.65 -6.98
CA GLU A 40 12.40 -9.34 -7.22
C GLU A 40 11.18 -8.42 -7.11
N LEU A 41 11.26 -7.32 -6.35
CA LEU A 41 10.17 -6.36 -6.12
C LEU A 41 10.06 -5.26 -7.19
N CYS A 42 11.06 -5.10 -8.06
CA CYS A 42 11.04 -4.09 -9.11
C CYS A 42 11.09 -4.70 -10.52
N VAL A 43 10.56 -3.99 -11.52
CA VAL A 43 10.83 -4.24 -12.95
C VAL A 43 11.21 -2.91 -13.60
N SER A 44 12.36 -2.85 -14.25
CA SER A 44 12.65 -1.74 -15.15
C SER A 44 11.85 -1.94 -16.45
N GLN A 45 10.93 -1.01 -16.75
CA GLN A 45 10.04 -1.08 -17.92
C GLN A 45 10.25 0.08 -18.92
N GLY A 46 11.32 0.85 -18.75
CA GLY A 46 11.60 2.06 -19.54
C GLY A 46 11.17 3.35 -18.84
N GLU A 47 11.55 4.48 -19.43
CA GLU A 47 11.24 5.81 -18.89
C GLU A 47 9.72 6.03 -18.79
N GLY A 48 9.28 6.64 -17.69
CA GLY A 48 7.87 6.95 -17.44
C GLY A 48 7.03 5.81 -16.84
N SER A 49 7.61 4.64 -16.57
CA SER A 49 6.92 3.55 -15.85
C SER A 49 7.58 3.28 -14.51
N TRP A 50 6.78 3.27 -13.45
CA TRP A 50 7.20 3.04 -12.07
C TRP A 50 6.63 1.72 -11.57
N THR A 51 7.11 1.23 -10.43
CA THR A 51 6.64 -0.03 -9.84
C THR A 51 6.04 0.21 -8.46
N PHE A 52 4.84 -0.31 -8.23
CA PHE A 52 4.27 -0.49 -6.90
C PHE A 52 4.47 -1.95 -6.50
N ALA A 53 5.09 -2.18 -5.35
CA ALA A 53 5.45 -3.49 -4.85
C ALA A 53 4.90 -3.73 -3.46
N MET A 54 4.67 -5.01 -3.16
CA MET A 54 4.31 -5.51 -1.84
C MET A 54 5.22 -6.68 -1.49
N ASP A 55 5.87 -6.60 -0.35
CA ASP A 55 6.70 -7.66 0.21
C ASP A 55 5.98 -8.30 1.39
N VAL A 56 5.77 -9.62 1.30
CA VAL A 56 5.09 -10.42 2.33
C VAL A 56 6.05 -11.52 2.75
N HIS A 57 6.36 -11.59 4.03
CA HIS A 57 7.18 -12.66 4.61
C HIS A 57 6.53 -13.17 5.90
N GLU A 58 6.78 -14.43 6.19
CA GLU A 58 6.48 -15.10 7.43
C GLU A 58 7.75 -15.83 7.88
N ILE A 59 8.24 -15.49 9.07
CA ILE A 59 9.37 -16.17 9.69
C ILE A 59 8.79 -17.11 10.76
N ASP A 60 8.98 -18.42 10.60
CA ASP A 60 8.48 -19.47 11.52
C ASP A 60 9.25 -19.52 12.87
N VAL A 61 10.14 -18.55 13.13
CA VAL A 61 10.95 -18.45 14.36
C VAL A 61 11.10 -16.98 14.81
N PRO A 62 10.92 -16.65 16.11
CA PRO A 62 10.95 -15.28 16.59
C PRO A 62 12.37 -14.68 16.48
N THR A 63 12.60 -13.78 15.53
CA THR A 63 13.82 -12.98 15.45
C THR A 63 13.58 -11.63 16.14
N PHE A 64 14.01 -11.51 17.39
CA PHE A 64 14.08 -10.23 18.10
C PHE A 64 15.27 -9.42 17.58
N ASN A 65 15.07 -8.62 16.53
CA ASN A 65 16.08 -7.67 16.08
C ASN A 65 15.58 -6.23 16.25
N SER A 66 15.89 -5.65 17.42
CA SER A 66 15.50 -4.28 17.80
C SER A 66 16.37 -3.18 17.17
N GLY A 67 17.32 -3.53 16.29
CA GLY A 67 18.33 -2.61 15.75
C GLY A 67 18.11 -2.15 14.32
N SER A 68 17.04 -2.61 13.67
CA SER A 68 16.72 -2.25 12.29
C SER A 68 15.25 -1.85 12.24
N PRO A 69 14.92 -0.56 12.10
CA PRO A 69 13.53 -0.11 12.01
C PRO A 69 12.79 -0.77 10.85
N TRP A 70 13.53 -1.27 9.84
CA TRP A 70 12.96 -2.09 8.79
C TRP A 70 12.71 -3.53 9.18
N THR A 71 13.40 -4.14 10.15
CA THR A 71 13.10 -5.54 10.55
C THR A 71 11.69 -5.69 11.14
N GLY A 72 11.04 -4.58 11.54
CA GLY A 72 9.62 -4.53 11.89
C GLY A 72 8.66 -4.21 10.72
N LEU A 73 9.14 -3.62 9.62
CA LEU A 73 8.46 -3.63 8.31
C LEU A 73 8.63 -5.00 7.61
N VAL A 74 9.72 -5.69 7.96
CA VAL A 74 10.01 -7.11 7.69
C VAL A 74 9.36 -8.01 8.77
N SER A 75 8.27 -7.53 9.38
CA SER A 75 7.27 -8.38 10.02
C SER A 75 5.87 -7.83 9.71
N GLY A 76 5.32 -8.20 8.56
CA GLY A 76 3.98 -7.80 8.13
C GLY A 76 3.96 -6.67 7.10
N ASN A 77 3.71 -7.05 5.85
CA ASN A 77 3.00 -6.26 4.84
C ASN A 77 3.62 -4.88 4.55
N SER A 78 4.74 -4.86 3.83
CA SER A 78 5.36 -3.60 3.39
C SER A 78 5.00 -3.28 1.94
N PHE A 79 4.66 -2.02 1.66
CA PHE A 79 4.55 -1.50 0.29
C PHE A 79 5.74 -0.62 -0.05
N ILE A 80 6.18 -0.70 -1.30
CA ILE A 80 7.31 0.08 -1.78
C ILE A 80 6.97 0.64 -3.17
N ILE A 81 7.33 1.89 -3.41
CA ILE A 81 7.26 2.52 -4.72
C ILE A 81 8.69 2.67 -5.25
N TYR A 82 8.93 2.15 -6.44
CA TYR A 82 10.20 2.24 -7.16
C TYR A 82 10.06 3.09 -8.42
N ASP A 83 11.10 3.85 -8.75
CA ASP A 83 11.25 4.42 -10.09
C ASP A 83 11.68 3.37 -11.14
N ASN A 84 11.87 3.82 -12.38
CA ASN A 84 12.27 2.97 -13.51
C ASN A 84 13.68 2.35 -13.35
N ASP A 85 14.54 2.98 -12.54
CA ASP A 85 15.89 2.53 -12.23
C ASP A 85 15.91 1.60 -11.00
N CYS A 86 14.73 1.20 -10.51
CA CYS A 86 14.55 0.38 -9.32
C CYS A 86 15.12 1.02 -8.05
N THR A 87 15.13 2.35 -7.98
CA THR A 87 15.41 3.10 -6.76
C THR A 87 14.10 3.29 -5.99
N ALA A 88 14.09 2.88 -4.73
CA ALA A 88 12.95 3.12 -3.85
C ALA A 88 12.74 4.63 -3.66
N LYS A 89 11.51 5.12 -3.86
CA LYS A 89 11.09 6.50 -3.62
C LYS A 89 10.22 6.64 -2.38
N GLY A 90 9.48 5.59 -2.04
CA GLY A 90 8.70 5.54 -0.81
C GLY A 90 8.56 4.12 -0.28
N GLY A 91 8.47 4.01 1.05
CA GLY A 91 8.20 2.77 1.77
C GLY A 91 7.09 2.99 2.78
N TYR A 92 6.17 2.04 2.88
CA TYR A 92 4.93 2.20 3.65
C TYR A 92 4.60 0.92 4.39
N SER A 93 4.17 1.03 5.64
CA SER A 93 3.55 -0.07 6.38
C SER A 93 2.33 0.42 7.16
N PRO A 94 1.17 -0.26 7.03
CA PRO A 94 0.01 -0.01 7.89
C PRO A 94 0.32 -0.25 9.38
N ALA A 95 1.24 -1.17 9.70
CA ALA A 95 1.54 -1.60 11.06
C ALA A 95 2.44 -0.62 11.82
N ALA A 96 3.38 0.04 11.13
CA ALA A 96 4.46 0.81 11.74
C ALA A 96 4.00 2.09 12.50
N GLU A 97 2.74 2.51 12.37
CA GLU A 97 2.18 3.67 13.09
C GLU A 97 0.89 3.38 13.88
N GLY A 98 0.51 2.10 14.02
CA GLY A 98 -0.85 1.77 14.52
C GLY A 98 -1.95 2.36 13.62
N ASN A 99 -1.61 2.60 12.36
CA ASN A 99 -2.39 3.31 11.36
C ASN A 99 -3.09 2.32 10.42
N ASP A 100 -3.43 1.14 10.93
CA ASP A 100 -4.36 0.23 10.30
C ASP A 100 -5.79 0.76 10.51
N CYS A 101 -6.10 1.86 9.84
CA CYS A 101 -7.45 2.43 9.78
C CYS A 101 -8.37 1.66 8.82
N GLY A 102 -7.89 0.57 8.23
CA GLY A 102 -8.59 -0.19 7.21
C GLY A 102 -8.50 0.41 5.82
N ILE A 103 -8.79 -0.42 4.83
CA ILE A 103 -8.76 -0.09 3.40
C ILE A 103 -9.95 0.83 3.06
N PRO A 104 -9.77 1.85 2.20
CA PRO A 104 -8.60 2.09 1.35
C PRO A 104 -7.44 2.79 2.03
N PHE A 105 -6.22 2.34 1.72
CA PHE A 105 -4.99 3.06 2.07
C PHE A 105 -4.65 4.08 0.98
N VAL A 106 -4.26 5.28 1.40
CA VAL A 106 -3.95 6.41 0.52
C VAL A 106 -2.47 6.75 0.66
N ILE A 107 -1.77 6.80 -0.47
CA ILE A 107 -0.40 7.28 -0.58
C ILE A 107 -0.42 8.53 -1.45
N ASP A 108 -0.06 9.65 -0.83
CA ASP A 108 -0.04 10.98 -1.43
C ASP A 108 1.37 11.56 -1.24
N GLU A 109 2.11 11.70 -2.33
CA GLU A 109 3.54 11.97 -2.31
C GLU A 109 3.88 13.03 -3.35
N ASP A 110 4.78 13.95 -3.00
CA ASP A 110 5.21 15.03 -3.89
C ASP A 110 5.92 14.53 -5.17
N PHE A 111 6.45 13.30 -5.15
CA PHE A 111 7.11 12.68 -6.32
C PHE A 111 6.14 11.94 -7.25
N LEU A 112 4.87 11.81 -6.89
CA LEU A 112 3.82 11.25 -7.75
C LEU A 112 2.91 12.37 -8.24
N PRO A 113 2.65 12.49 -9.54
CA PRO A 113 1.67 13.46 -10.05
C PRO A 113 0.23 13.22 -9.57
N TYR A 114 -0.09 11.98 -9.18
CA TYR A 114 -1.43 11.56 -8.75
C TYR A 114 -1.38 10.73 -7.47
N VAL A 115 -2.49 10.72 -6.73
CA VAL A 115 -2.65 9.90 -5.53
C VAL A 115 -2.73 8.41 -5.89
N LEU A 116 -1.97 7.57 -5.18
CA LEU A 116 -2.07 6.11 -5.25
C LEU A 116 -2.99 5.61 -4.13
N THR A 117 -4.02 4.84 -4.48
CA THR A 117 -4.98 4.31 -3.51
C THR A 117 -5.04 2.79 -3.57
N ILE A 118 -4.63 2.12 -2.49
CA ILE A 118 -4.75 0.66 -2.34
C ILE A 118 -6.19 0.36 -1.92
N LYS A 119 -6.92 -0.39 -2.75
CA LYS A 119 -8.35 -0.67 -2.62
C LYS A 119 -8.67 -2.07 -2.09
N GLU A 120 -7.77 -3.02 -2.28
CA GLU A 120 -7.90 -4.39 -1.80
C GLU A 120 -6.51 -4.94 -1.50
N ILE A 121 -6.41 -5.78 -0.47
CA ILE A 121 -5.16 -6.46 -0.11
C ILE A 121 -5.44 -7.82 0.52
N ASN A 122 -4.59 -8.79 0.21
CA ASN A 122 -4.37 -9.99 0.99
C ASN A 122 -2.85 -10.14 1.16
N THR A 123 -2.43 -10.39 2.39
CA THR A 123 -1.02 -10.53 2.78
C THR A 123 -0.72 -11.91 3.34
N ASP A 124 -1.57 -12.89 3.07
CA ASP A 124 -1.34 -14.27 3.46
C ASP A 124 -0.25 -14.83 2.55
N VAL A 125 0.79 -15.40 3.15
CA VAL A 125 1.79 -16.15 2.39
C VAL A 125 1.11 -17.34 1.72
N GLY A 126 1.36 -17.49 0.43
CA GLY A 126 0.75 -18.46 -0.48
C GLY A 126 -0.26 -17.84 -1.46
N ASP A 127 -0.93 -16.74 -1.09
CA ASP A 127 -1.92 -16.05 -1.93
C ASP A 127 -1.93 -14.50 -1.78
N PRO A 128 -0.76 -13.84 -1.78
CA PRO A 128 -0.68 -12.41 -1.62
C PRO A 128 -1.21 -11.73 -2.88
N ARG A 129 -2.06 -10.73 -2.67
CA ARG A 129 -2.58 -9.90 -3.77
C ARG A 129 -2.87 -8.50 -3.30
N PHE A 130 -2.82 -7.56 -4.22
CA PHE A 130 -3.33 -6.22 -4.00
C PHE A 130 -4.09 -5.74 -5.23
N LYS A 131 -4.93 -4.73 -5.01
CA LYS A 131 -5.52 -3.91 -6.06
C LYS A 131 -5.33 -2.44 -5.69
N PHE A 132 -4.84 -1.63 -6.62
CA PHE A 132 -4.71 -0.20 -6.42
C PHE A 132 -5.23 0.60 -7.62
N ALA A 133 -5.57 1.86 -7.37
CA ALA A 133 -5.86 2.84 -8.39
C ALA A 133 -4.78 3.93 -8.40
N TYR A 134 -4.43 4.38 -9.60
CA TYR A 134 -3.49 5.46 -9.83
C TYR A 134 -3.89 6.21 -11.10
N ALA A 135 -4.03 7.54 -11.00
CA ALA A 135 -4.58 8.37 -12.07
C ALA A 135 -5.93 7.80 -12.60
N ASN A 136 -6.01 7.52 -13.90
CA ASN A 136 -7.14 6.89 -14.60
C ASN A 136 -7.05 5.35 -14.67
N GLY A 137 -6.02 4.72 -14.09
CA GLY A 137 -5.79 3.28 -14.14
C GLY A 137 -6.24 2.52 -12.87
N GLN A 138 -6.48 1.23 -13.04
CA GLN A 138 -6.64 0.26 -11.95
C GLN A 138 -5.74 -0.94 -12.21
N TYR A 139 -5.02 -1.38 -11.19
CA TYR A 139 -3.97 -2.39 -11.30
C TYR A 139 -4.20 -3.46 -10.24
N SER A 140 -4.10 -4.73 -10.63
CA SER A 140 -4.38 -5.87 -9.75
C SER A 140 -3.48 -7.05 -10.09
N ILE A 141 -3.06 -7.82 -9.08
CA ILE A 141 -2.28 -9.05 -9.31
C ILE A 141 -3.06 -10.01 -10.22
N GLY A 142 -2.39 -10.49 -11.28
CA GLY A 142 -3.00 -11.35 -12.31
C GLY A 142 -3.56 -10.58 -13.51
N GLU A 143 -3.61 -9.25 -13.44
CA GLU A 143 -3.96 -8.34 -14.54
C GLU A 143 -2.81 -7.37 -14.82
N ASN A 144 -2.82 -6.68 -15.97
CA ASN A 144 -1.92 -5.56 -16.29
C ASN A 144 -0.42 -5.84 -16.10
N GLY A 145 0.01 -7.10 -16.25
CA GLY A 145 1.40 -7.51 -16.02
C GLY A 145 1.83 -7.49 -14.55
N CYS A 146 0.91 -7.29 -13.61
CA CYS A 146 1.17 -7.40 -12.18
C CYS A 146 1.31 -8.89 -11.79
N ALA A 147 2.33 -9.22 -11.01
CA ALA A 147 2.61 -10.61 -10.63
C ALA A 147 3.24 -10.71 -9.24
N CYS A 148 3.07 -11.87 -8.61
CA CYS A 148 3.78 -12.26 -7.41
C CYS A 148 4.74 -13.41 -7.72
N LYS A 149 5.88 -13.42 -7.03
CA LYS A 149 6.90 -14.45 -7.13
C LYS A 149 7.23 -14.96 -5.74
N ASP A 150 7.29 -16.28 -5.61
CA ASP A 150 7.87 -16.94 -4.44
C ASP A 150 9.39 -16.72 -4.43
N VAL A 151 9.86 -16.13 -3.34
CA VAL A 151 11.25 -15.78 -3.09
C VAL A 151 11.72 -16.33 -1.73
N SER A 152 10.95 -17.27 -1.18
CA SER A 152 11.25 -17.97 0.07
C SER A 152 12.66 -18.58 0.07
N HIS A 153 13.31 -18.53 1.22
CA HIS A 153 14.62 -19.14 1.43
C HIS A 153 14.68 -19.78 2.82
N ASP A 154 15.19 -21.02 2.87
CA ASP A 154 15.37 -21.78 4.11
C ASP A 154 14.06 -21.97 4.88
N LEU A 155 13.90 -21.29 6.01
CA LEU A 155 12.72 -21.34 6.88
C LEU A 155 11.89 -20.05 6.80
N GLU A 156 12.27 -19.12 5.94
CA GLU A 156 11.58 -17.86 5.70
C GLU A 156 10.69 -18.04 4.47
N ALA A 157 9.38 -17.99 4.69
CA ALA A 157 8.41 -18.00 3.60
C ALA A 157 8.22 -16.55 3.14
N GLU A 158 8.52 -16.25 1.88
CA GLU A 158 8.49 -14.88 1.37
C GLU A 158 7.92 -14.84 -0.06
N GLN A 159 7.08 -13.85 -0.32
CA GLN A 159 6.55 -13.56 -1.64
C GLN A 159 6.65 -12.07 -1.98
N ALA A 160 7.25 -11.83 -3.13
CA ALA A 160 7.44 -10.51 -3.73
C ALA A 160 6.37 -10.27 -4.79
N CYS A 161 5.44 -9.36 -4.51
CA CYS A 161 4.39 -8.93 -5.43
C CYS A 161 4.73 -7.57 -6.03
N LYS A 162 4.46 -7.39 -7.32
CA LYS A 162 4.72 -6.12 -8.00
C LYS A 162 3.78 -5.86 -9.15
N CYS A 163 3.58 -4.58 -9.41
CA CYS A 163 2.93 -4.11 -10.61
C CYS A 163 3.57 -2.83 -11.11
N ALA A 164 3.81 -2.76 -12.42
CA ALA A 164 4.19 -1.51 -13.04
C ALA A 164 2.97 -0.64 -13.34
N PHE A 165 3.17 0.66 -13.30
CA PHE A 165 2.17 1.65 -13.69
C PHE A 165 2.85 2.85 -14.37
N PRO A 166 2.18 3.49 -15.36
CA PRO A 166 2.66 4.73 -15.96
C PRO A 166 2.59 5.89 -14.96
N LEU A 167 3.70 6.61 -14.79
CA LEU A 167 3.82 7.75 -13.86
C LEU A 167 2.83 8.87 -14.22
N GLU A 168 2.57 9.08 -15.50
CA GLU A 168 1.66 10.13 -15.99
C GLU A 168 0.21 9.64 -16.17
N GLY A 169 -0.09 8.39 -15.77
CA GLY A 169 -1.38 7.74 -16.01
C GLY A 169 -1.47 7.01 -17.34
N GLU A 170 -2.56 6.26 -17.53
CA GLU A 170 -2.81 5.49 -18.75
C GLU A 170 -3.11 6.43 -19.93
N PRO A 171 -2.68 6.11 -21.16
CA PRO A 171 -3.06 6.87 -22.35
C PRO A 171 -4.58 7.02 -22.46
N SER A 172 -5.04 8.22 -22.84
CA SER A 172 -6.47 8.54 -23.02
C SER A 172 -6.93 8.38 -24.46
#